data_AF-A0A4P2QJE1-F1
#
_entry.id   AF-A0A4P2QJE1-F1
#
_cell.length_a   1.000
_cell.length_b   1.000
_cell.length_c   1.000
_cell.angle_alpha   90.00
_cell.angle_beta   90.00
_cell.angle_gamma   90.00
#
_symmetry.space_group_name_H-M   'P 1'
#
loop_
_entity.id
_entity.type
_entity.pdbx_description
1 polymer ?
#
loop_
_entity_poly.entity_id
_entity_poly.type
_entity_poly.pdbx_seq_one_letter_code
_entity_poly.pdbx_strand_id
1 'polypeptide(L)'
;MSGTTDIVRLAHATRKRGGDPPVSEVSGVILVDNIAYEKQVLIHYRDATGEWRDAPARYDSAPPWGSPERWVFSGILYPADYPEPARFAVRYLVAGREYWDNNGRHDYLLDPEGIVFGDAQLFGVDRLQRIVEFVGWRYHMDVIRLEESMPIFGRGHISRYKVTIGRSMGPGRYAHARCVGLAVRGADVSVLSYTACESIPPVELVSP
;
A
#
# COMPACT_ATOMS: atom_id res chain seq x y z
N MET A 1 11.80 20.22 10.17
CA MET A 1 10.32 20.29 10.20
C MET A 1 9.83 18.96 9.63
N SER A 2 9.55 17.98 10.49
CA SER A 2 9.09 16.65 10.06
C SER A 2 7.66 16.76 9.54
N GLY A 3 7.44 16.23 8.33
CA GLY A 3 6.21 16.34 7.57
C GLY A 3 5.02 15.68 8.27
N THR A 4 3.86 16.25 7.99
CA THR A 4 2.49 15.92 8.41
C THR A 4 2.00 14.50 8.04
N THR A 5 2.86 13.60 7.58
CA THR A 5 2.50 12.30 6.97
C THR A 5 2.35 11.12 7.94
N ASP A 6 2.67 11.28 9.24
CA ASP A 6 2.56 10.17 10.21
C ASP A 6 1.32 10.24 11.13
N ILE A 7 0.54 11.32 11.10
CA ILE A 7 -0.61 11.53 12.02
C ILE A 7 -1.72 10.48 11.79
N VAL A 8 -1.92 10.09 10.53
CA VAL A 8 -2.83 9.02 10.12
C VAL A 8 -2.18 8.30 8.95
N ARG A 9 -2.18 6.98 8.98
CA ARG A 9 -1.70 6.16 7.85
C ARG A 9 -2.37 4.79 7.80
N LEU A 10 -2.63 4.31 6.60
CA LEU A 10 -2.99 2.94 6.37
C LEU A 10 -1.78 2.03 6.65
N ALA A 11 -1.93 1.05 7.54
CA ALA A 11 -0.89 0.05 7.79
C ALA A 11 -0.98 -1.08 6.76
N HIS A 12 -2.18 -1.59 6.51
CA HIS A 12 -2.49 -2.54 5.44
C HIS A 12 -4.00 -2.63 5.20
N ALA A 13 -4.38 -3.07 4.02
CA ALA A 13 -5.75 -3.46 3.69
C ALA A 13 -5.74 -4.74 2.85
N THR A 14 -6.84 -5.48 2.90
CA THR A 14 -7.07 -6.69 2.10
C THR A 14 -8.49 -6.68 1.57
N ARG A 15 -8.66 -7.17 0.35
CA ARG A 15 -9.98 -7.45 -0.23
C ARG A 15 -10.12 -8.95 -0.39
N LYS A 16 -11.06 -9.56 0.33
CA LYS A 16 -11.24 -11.01 0.36
C LYS A 16 -12.60 -11.37 -0.23
N ARG A 17 -12.59 -12.33 -1.15
CA ARG A 17 -13.82 -12.96 -1.65
C ARG A 17 -14.29 -14.03 -0.67
N GLY A 18 -15.59 -14.06 -0.38
CA GLY A 18 -16.20 -15.03 0.52
C GLY A 18 -17.70 -14.79 0.68
N GLY A 19 -18.35 -15.59 1.54
CA GLY A 19 -19.79 -15.50 1.82
C GLY A 19 -20.68 -16.28 0.85
N ASP A 20 -21.95 -16.41 1.26
CA ASP A 20 -23.06 -16.95 0.48
C ASP A 20 -24.28 -16.02 0.70
N PRO A 21 -24.69 -15.19 -0.29
CA PRO A 21 -24.15 -15.09 -1.64
C PRO A 21 -22.70 -14.54 -1.68
N PRO A 22 -21.95 -14.79 -2.75
CA PRO A 22 -20.54 -14.41 -2.84
C PRO A 22 -20.37 -12.89 -2.89
N VAL A 23 -19.59 -12.37 -1.95
CA VAL A 23 -19.19 -10.96 -1.83
C VAL A 23 -17.68 -10.81 -1.79
N SER A 24 -17.22 -9.58 -1.97
CA SER A 24 -15.83 -9.19 -1.81
C SER A 24 -15.74 -8.10 -0.74
N GLU A 25 -15.13 -8.44 0.39
CA GLU A 25 -15.03 -7.56 1.56
C GLU A 25 -13.66 -6.88 1.64
N VAL A 26 -13.67 -5.57 1.83
CA VAL A 26 -12.49 -4.76 2.12
C VAL A 26 -12.36 -4.54 3.63
N SER A 27 -11.21 -4.90 4.17
CA SER A 27 -10.87 -4.77 5.59
C SER A 27 -9.40 -4.44 5.77
N GLY A 28 -9.02 -3.85 6.91
CA GLY A 28 -7.64 -3.46 7.14
C GLY A 28 -7.38 -2.81 8.48
N VAL A 29 -6.17 -2.24 8.57
CA VAL A 29 -5.61 -1.64 9.77
C VAL A 29 -5.08 -0.25 9.44
N ILE A 30 -5.38 0.68 10.33
CA ILE A 30 -4.96 2.07 10.31
C ILE A 30 -4.13 2.32 11.57
N LEU A 31 -3.11 3.17 11.44
CA LEU A 31 -2.38 3.74 12.57
C LEU A 31 -2.71 5.23 12.65
N VAL A 32 -3.04 5.70 13.84
CA VAL A 32 -3.32 7.12 14.12
C VAL A 32 -2.55 7.59 15.34
N ASP A 33 -2.12 8.84 15.34
CA ASP A 33 -1.52 9.44 16.53
C ASP A 33 -2.57 9.65 17.63
N ASN A 34 -2.20 9.39 18.88
CA ASN A 34 -3.09 9.59 20.02
C ASN A 34 -3.12 11.06 20.47
N ILE A 35 -3.78 11.92 19.69
CA ILE A 35 -3.81 13.37 19.92
C ILE A 35 -4.81 13.77 21.03
N ALA A 36 -5.99 13.14 21.07
CA ALA A 36 -7.02 13.36 22.10
C ALA A 36 -7.87 12.10 22.29
N TYR A 37 -8.60 11.99 23.41
CA TYR A 37 -9.43 10.81 23.69
C TYR A 37 -10.56 10.62 22.66
N GLU A 38 -11.34 11.66 22.40
CA GLU A 38 -12.41 11.63 21.40
C GLU A 38 -11.82 11.70 19.99
N LYS A 39 -12.02 10.62 19.24
CA LYS A 39 -11.56 10.52 17.85
C LYS A 39 -12.58 9.80 16.99
N GLN A 40 -12.62 10.16 15.71
CA GLN A 40 -13.33 9.41 14.68
C GLN A 40 -12.34 9.00 13.60
N VAL A 41 -12.24 7.71 13.34
CA VAL A 41 -11.44 7.15 12.24
C VAL A 41 -12.42 6.53 11.25
N LEU A 42 -12.44 7.06 10.04
CA LEU A 42 -13.38 6.70 8.99
C LEU A 42 -12.62 6.23 7.75
N ILE A 43 -13.17 5.27 7.04
CA ILE A 43 -12.80 4.94 5.67
C ILE A 43 -13.78 5.63 4.75
N HIS A 44 -13.30 6.61 4.00
CA HIS A 44 -14.03 7.26 2.93
C HIS A 44 -13.85 6.43 1.65
N TYR A 45 -14.87 5.69 1.22
CA TYR A 45 -14.76 4.74 0.11
C TYR A 45 -15.82 4.97 -0.95
N ARG A 46 -15.53 4.52 -2.17
CA ARG A 46 -16.47 4.51 -3.28
C ARG A 46 -17.16 3.14 -3.34
N ASP A 47 -18.47 3.11 -3.14
CA ASP A 47 -19.24 1.87 -3.16
C ASP A 47 -19.42 1.33 -4.60
N ALA A 48 -20.08 0.17 -4.72
CA ALA A 48 -20.27 -0.49 -6.02
C ALA A 48 -21.16 0.31 -6.99
N THR A 49 -21.98 1.25 -6.51
CA THR A 49 -22.80 2.14 -7.37
C THR A 49 -22.00 3.35 -7.84
N GLY A 50 -20.82 3.57 -7.26
CA GLY A 50 -19.92 4.67 -7.59
C GLY A 50 -20.10 5.88 -6.69
N GLU A 51 -20.90 5.80 -5.63
CA GLU A 51 -21.10 6.87 -4.65
C GLU A 51 -20.06 6.80 -3.53
N TRP A 52 -19.68 7.97 -3.01
CA TRP A 52 -18.79 8.07 -1.87
C TRP A 52 -19.56 7.87 -0.56
N ARG A 53 -19.02 7.03 0.32
CA ARG A 53 -19.59 6.61 1.60
C ARG A 53 -18.50 6.63 2.67
N ASP A 54 -18.92 6.71 3.93
CA ASP A 54 -18.03 6.59 5.07
C ASP A 54 -18.35 5.31 5.87
N ALA A 55 -17.31 4.53 6.20
CA ALA A 55 -17.40 3.39 7.10
C ALA A 55 -16.53 3.64 8.34
N PRO A 56 -17.04 3.41 9.56
CA PRO A 56 -16.25 3.64 10.78
C PRO A 56 -15.22 2.53 11.00
N ALA A 57 -14.01 2.93 11.40
CA ALA A 57 -13.03 2.04 12.00
C ALA A 57 -13.26 1.95 13.53
N ARG A 58 -12.74 0.90 14.15
CA ARG A 58 -12.81 0.66 15.59
C ARG A 58 -11.42 0.61 16.20
N TYR A 59 -11.28 1.16 17.41
CA TYR A 59 -10.06 1.02 18.19
C TYR A 59 -9.78 -0.47 18.43
N ASP A 60 -8.54 -0.89 18.24
CA ASP A 60 -8.07 -2.26 18.47
C ASP A 60 -7.09 -2.30 19.64
N SER A 61 -5.99 -1.55 19.55
CA SER A 61 -4.96 -1.55 20.58
C SER A 61 -4.07 -0.31 20.53
N ALA A 62 -3.29 -0.10 21.57
CA ALA A 62 -2.24 0.91 21.63
C ALA A 62 -0.97 0.28 22.23
N PRO A 63 0.23 0.73 21.84
CA PRO A 63 1.45 0.30 22.50
C PRO A 63 1.53 0.84 23.94
N PRO A 64 2.44 0.34 24.79
CA PRO A 64 2.57 0.80 26.18
C PRO A 64 2.84 2.30 26.34
N TRP A 65 3.47 2.92 25.34
CA TRP A 65 3.73 4.37 25.28
C TRP A 65 2.59 5.18 24.65
N GLY A 66 1.47 4.54 24.30
CA GLY A 66 0.19 5.17 23.99
C GLY A 66 -0.04 5.65 22.54
N SER A 67 0.97 5.71 21.67
CA SER A 67 0.83 6.18 20.27
C SER A 67 1.89 5.54 19.34
N PRO A 68 1.60 5.25 18.06
CA PRO A 68 0.29 5.37 17.42
C PRO A 68 -0.68 4.28 17.90
N GLU A 69 -1.96 4.62 17.94
CA GLU A 69 -3.05 3.66 18.17
C GLU A 69 -3.32 2.87 16.89
N ARG A 70 -3.68 1.60 17.07
CA ARG A 70 -4.11 0.70 16.02
C ARG A 70 -5.62 0.66 15.96
N TRP A 71 -6.15 0.89 14.76
CA TRP A 71 -7.58 0.88 14.45
C TRP A 71 -7.86 -0.09 13.31
N VAL A 72 -9.00 -0.79 13.37
CA VAL A 72 -9.41 -1.82 12.41
C VAL A 72 -10.70 -1.43 11.72
N PHE A 73 -10.82 -1.73 10.43
CA PHE A 73 -12.05 -1.53 9.66
C PHE A 73 -12.39 -2.79 8.86
N SER A 74 -13.68 -2.97 8.62
CA SER A 74 -14.27 -4.08 7.85
C SER A 74 -15.69 -3.70 7.42
N GLY A 75 -16.39 -4.60 6.73
CA GLY A 75 -17.79 -4.38 6.33
C GLY A 75 -18.00 -3.49 5.10
N ILE A 76 -16.93 -3.17 4.36
CA ILE A 76 -17.04 -2.54 3.04
C ILE A 76 -17.20 -3.67 2.02
N LEU A 77 -18.41 -3.82 1.47
CA LEU A 77 -18.78 -4.96 0.63
C LEU A 77 -19.00 -4.54 -0.82
N TYR A 78 -18.45 -5.34 -1.73
CA TYR A 78 -18.70 -5.30 -3.17
C TYR A 78 -19.30 -6.64 -3.62
N PRO A 79 -20.06 -6.68 -4.72
CA PRO A 79 -20.34 -7.93 -5.43
C PRO A 79 -19.04 -8.71 -5.70
N ALA A 80 -19.06 -10.04 -5.60
CA ALA A 80 -17.84 -10.86 -5.76
C ALA A 80 -17.22 -10.77 -7.16
N ASP A 81 -18.02 -10.47 -8.18
CA ASP A 81 -17.64 -10.26 -9.57
C ASP A 81 -17.43 -8.78 -9.92
N TYR A 82 -17.44 -7.87 -8.94
CA TYR A 82 -17.21 -6.46 -9.17
C TYR A 82 -15.83 -6.23 -9.80
N PRO A 83 -15.78 -5.71 -11.04
CA PRO A 83 -14.57 -5.77 -11.88
C PRO A 83 -13.54 -4.71 -11.51
N GLU A 84 -13.98 -3.64 -10.83
CA GLU A 84 -13.10 -2.52 -10.48
C GLU A 84 -12.43 -2.74 -9.12
N PRO A 85 -11.22 -2.18 -8.93
CA PRO A 85 -10.61 -2.07 -7.61
C PRO A 85 -11.49 -1.26 -6.65
N ALA A 86 -11.50 -1.65 -5.38
CA ALA A 86 -12.15 -0.87 -4.34
C ALA A 86 -11.34 0.40 -4.09
N ARG A 87 -11.98 1.57 -4.14
CA ARG A 87 -11.33 2.88 -3.97
C ARG A 87 -11.65 3.48 -2.62
N PHE A 88 -10.64 3.91 -1.85
CA PHE A 88 -10.86 4.51 -0.54
C PHE A 88 -9.71 5.40 -0.03
N ALA A 89 -10.00 6.23 0.96
CA ALA A 89 -9.04 7.01 1.74
C ALA A 89 -9.36 6.88 3.24
N VAL A 90 -8.40 7.19 4.10
CA VAL A 90 -8.61 7.26 5.54
C VAL A 90 -8.81 8.70 5.98
N ARG A 91 -9.89 8.93 6.71
CA ARG A 91 -10.23 10.23 7.30
C ARG A 91 -10.16 10.12 8.82
N TYR A 92 -9.41 11.02 9.44
CA TYR A 92 -9.17 11.03 10.88
C TYR A 92 -9.55 12.39 11.48
N LEU A 93 -10.58 12.40 12.32
CA LEU A 93 -11.04 13.59 13.04
C LEU A 93 -10.67 13.49 14.52
N VAL A 94 -9.93 14.48 15.03
CA VAL A 94 -9.50 14.53 16.43
C VAL A 94 -9.26 15.96 16.86
N ALA A 95 -9.69 16.32 18.09
CA ALA A 95 -9.51 17.66 18.65
C ALA A 95 -9.98 18.80 17.71
N GLY A 96 -11.09 18.59 17.00
CA GLY A 96 -11.65 19.55 16.04
C GLY A 96 -10.85 19.72 14.75
N ARG A 97 -9.84 18.88 14.50
CA ARG A 97 -9.02 18.88 13.28
C ARG A 97 -9.28 17.63 12.46
N GLU A 98 -9.13 17.78 11.16
CA GLU A 98 -9.33 16.72 10.18
C GLU A 98 -8.02 16.44 9.44
N TYR A 99 -7.65 15.17 9.39
CA TYR A 99 -6.47 14.66 8.70
C TYR A 99 -6.89 13.59 7.70
N TRP A 100 -6.18 13.54 6.58
CA TRP A 100 -6.43 12.59 5.52
C TRP A 100 -5.18 11.81 5.20
N ASP A 101 -5.32 10.50 5.15
CA ASP A 101 -4.43 9.65 4.38
C ASP A 101 -5.19 9.18 3.14
N ASN A 102 -5.07 9.99 2.09
CA ASN A 102 -5.63 9.73 0.77
C ASN A 102 -4.53 9.38 -0.23
N ASN A 103 -3.46 8.72 0.25
CA ASN A 103 -2.34 8.31 -0.60
C ASN A 103 -1.81 9.47 -1.47
N GLY A 104 -1.63 10.66 -0.89
CA GLY A 104 -1.16 11.83 -1.63
C GLY A 104 -2.15 12.38 -2.65
N ARG A 105 -3.46 12.38 -2.35
CA ARG A 105 -4.59 12.79 -3.22
C ARG A 105 -4.99 11.79 -4.32
N HIS A 106 -4.47 10.57 -4.27
CA HIS A 106 -4.74 9.53 -5.27
C HIS A 106 -5.75 8.48 -4.80
N ASP A 107 -6.02 8.42 -3.51
CA ASP A 107 -6.74 7.33 -2.84
C ASP A 107 -6.01 5.98 -2.98
N TYR A 108 -6.40 5.04 -2.14
CA TYR A 108 -6.02 3.64 -2.21
C TYR A 108 -6.94 2.91 -3.18
N LEU A 109 -6.39 1.99 -3.97
CA LEU A 109 -7.15 1.03 -4.76
C LEU A 109 -6.89 -0.41 -4.24
N LEU A 110 -7.86 -1.30 -4.36
CA LEU A 110 -7.73 -2.64 -3.82
C LEU A 110 -8.47 -3.67 -4.67
N ASP A 111 -7.69 -4.49 -5.36
CA ASP A 111 -8.16 -5.61 -6.17
C ASP A 111 -8.40 -6.85 -5.28
N PRO A 112 -9.36 -7.73 -5.63
CA PRO A 112 -9.50 -9.03 -4.98
C PRO A 112 -8.23 -9.90 -4.93
N GLU A 113 -7.23 -9.62 -5.77
CA GLU A 113 -5.93 -10.33 -5.81
C GLU A 113 -4.75 -9.52 -5.21
N GLY A 114 -4.93 -8.26 -4.78
CA GLY A 114 -3.86 -7.43 -4.20
C GLY A 114 -4.13 -5.91 -4.18
N ILE A 115 -3.21 -5.13 -3.61
CA ILE A 115 -3.33 -3.66 -3.53
C ILE A 115 -3.03 -3.04 -4.91
N VAL A 116 -3.85 -2.08 -5.31
CA VAL A 116 -3.71 -1.24 -6.52
C VAL A 116 -3.52 0.20 -6.05
N PHE A 117 -2.88 1.09 -6.80
CA PHE A 117 -2.85 2.51 -6.46
C PHE A 117 -3.64 3.35 -7.45
N GLY A 118 -4.33 4.36 -6.90
CA GLY A 118 -5.18 5.40 -7.47
C GLY A 118 -5.22 5.58 -8.98
N ASP A 119 -6.43 5.70 -9.50
CA ASP A 119 -6.67 6.07 -10.88
C ASP A 119 -6.37 7.56 -11.08
N ALA A 120 -5.24 7.84 -11.72
CA ALA A 120 -5.10 8.87 -12.74
C ALA A 120 -3.67 8.86 -13.30
N GLN A 121 -3.54 8.51 -14.58
CA GLN A 121 -2.65 9.07 -15.61
C GLN A 121 -1.41 9.94 -15.20
N LEU A 122 -0.62 9.61 -14.17
CA LEU A 122 0.53 10.46 -13.75
C LEU A 122 1.73 9.70 -13.15
N PHE A 123 1.86 8.41 -13.43
CA PHE A 123 3.12 7.69 -13.30
C PHE A 123 3.43 7.11 -14.67
N GLY A 124 4.66 7.30 -15.14
CA GLY A 124 5.07 7.28 -16.56
C GLY A 124 4.38 6.24 -17.45
N VAL A 125 4.39 6.50 -18.77
CA VAL A 125 3.80 5.60 -19.79
C VAL A 125 4.32 4.14 -19.72
N ASP A 126 5.39 3.89 -18.96
CA ASP A 126 6.05 2.60 -18.79
C ASP A 126 5.77 1.93 -17.43
N ARG A 127 5.40 0.64 -17.48
CA ARG A 127 5.17 -0.25 -16.34
C ARG A 127 6.35 -0.30 -15.37
N LEU A 128 7.59 -0.30 -15.87
CA LEU A 128 8.79 -0.42 -15.04
C LEU A 128 8.98 0.80 -14.15
N GLN A 129 8.68 2.00 -14.67
CA GLN A 129 8.76 3.24 -13.92
C GLN A 129 7.80 3.25 -12.73
N ARG A 130 6.58 2.74 -12.92
CA ARG A 130 5.58 2.62 -11.84
C ARG A 130 6.05 1.73 -10.70
N ILE A 131 6.71 0.62 -11.04
CA ILE A 131 7.29 -0.28 -10.04
C ILE A 131 8.43 0.42 -9.31
N VAL A 132 9.29 1.16 -10.02
CA VAL A 132 10.39 1.93 -9.41
C VAL A 132 9.85 2.96 -8.41
N GLU A 133 8.86 3.74 -8.80
CA GLU A 133 8.24 4.77 -7.95
C GLU A 133 7.55 4.17 -6.74
N PHE A 134 6.80 3.07 -6.92
CA PHE A 134 6.17 2.32 -5.83
C PHE A 134 7.20 1.83 -4.80
N VAL A 135 8.21 1.10 -5.25
CA VAL A 135 9.19 0.50 -4.33
C VAL A 135 10.00 1.59 -3.65
N GLY A 136 10.38 2.64 -4.37
CA GLY A 136 11.14 3.74 -3.80
C GLY A 136 10.40 4.46 -2.69
N TRP A 137 9.12 4.79 -2.93
CA TRP A 137 8.24 5.39 -1.94
C TRP A 137 7.95 4.45 -0.77
N ARG A 138 7.52 3.20 -1.03
CA ARG A 138 7.07 2.24 -0.02
C ARG A 138 8.14 1.91 1.03
N TYR A 139 9.41 1.93 0.60
CA TYR A 139 10.53 1.57 1.45
C TYR A 139 11.38 2.76 1.87
N HIS A 140 11.06 3.98 1.40
CA HIS A 140 11.87 5.18 1.59
C HIS A 140 13.35 4.95 1.22
N MET A 141 13.60 4.24 0.12
CA MET A 141 14.93 3.88 -0.37
C MET A 141 14.99 4.05 -1.89
N ASP A 142 16.19 4.21 -2.44
CA ASP A 142 16.35 4.30 -3.89
C ASP A 142 16.24 2.92 -4.52
N VAL A 143 15.66 2.85 -5.71
CA VAL A 143 15.67 1.64 -6.53
C VAL A 143 16.95 1.58 -7.33
N ILE A 144 17.80 0.63 -6.96
CA ILE A 144 19.12 0.42 -7.56
C ILE A 144 18.99 -0.40 -8.85
N ARG A 145 18.13 -1.42 -8.84
CA ARG A 145 17.91 -2.33 -9.98
C ARG A 145 16.51 -2.90 -9.96
N LEU A 146 15.93 -3.09 -11.15
CA LEU A 146 14.69 -3.80 -11.36
C LEU A 146 14.91 -4.90 -12.40
N GLU A 147 14.60 -6.14 -12.03
CA GLU A 147 14.75 -7.33 -12.87
C GLU A 147 13.37 -7.97 -13.08
N GLU A 148 12.90 -8.07 -14.32
CA GLU A 148 11.71 -8.88 -14.63
C GLU A 148 12.12 -10.36 -14.66
N SER A 149 11.34 -11.20 -13.99
CA SER A 149 11.47 -12.65 -14.01
C SER A 149 10.38 -13.26 -14.90
N MET A 150 10.57 -14.50 -15.33
CA MET A 150 9.73 -15.14 -16.36
C MET A 150 8.23 -15.02 -16.02
N PRO A 151 7.38 -14.53 -16.96
CA PRO A 151 5.95 -14.46 -16.77
C PRO A 151 5.35 -15.86 -16.67
N ILE A 152 4.37 -16.04 -15.78
CA ILE A 152 3.61 -17.29 -15.72
C ILE A 152 2.50 -17.23 -16.77
N PHE A 153 2.49 -18.19 -17.70
CA PHE A 153 1.47 -18.27 -18.75
C PHE A 153 0.21 -19.02 -18.26
N GLY A 154 -0.97 -18.43 -18.49
CA GLY A 154 -2.28 -18.99 -18.15
C GLY A 154 -3.07 -18.15 -17.14
N ARG A 155 -4.36 -17.89 -17.46
CA ARG A 155 -5.35 -17.03 -16.75
C ARG A 155 -4.76 -15.84 -15.96
N GLY A 156 -4.61 -14.70 -16.66
CA GLY A 156 -4.40 -13.39 -16.01
C GLY A 156 -2.95 -13.04 -15.71
N HIS A 157 -2.08 -13.08 -16.72
CA HIS A 157 -0.64 -12.75 -16.70
C HIS A 157 -0.13 -12.03 -15.44
N ILE A 158 0.66 -12.75 -14.63
CA ILE A 158 1.40 -12.18 -13.50
C ILE A 158 2.87 -12.05 -13.92
N SER A 159 3.34 -10.83 -14.14
CA SER A 159 4.77 -10.52 -14.25
C SER A 159 5.38 -10.51 -12.86
N ARG A 160 6.51 -11.18 -12.65
CA ARG A 160 7.22 -11.13 -11.36
C ARG A 160 8.46 -10.26 -11.48
N TYR A 161 8.68 -9.38 -10.52
CA TYR A 161 9.87 -8.52 -10.49
C TYR A 161 10.68 -8.75 -9.24
N LYS A 162 12.00 -8.66 -9.38
CA LYS A 162 12.95 -8.55 -8.28
C LYS A 162 13.50 -7.14 -8.29
N VAL A 163 13.23 -6.40 -7.22
CA VAL A 163 13.64 -5.00 -7.10
C VAL A 163 14.69 -4.88 -6.02
N THR A 164 15.88 -4.42 -6.39
CA THR A 164 16.97 -4.13 -5.46
C THR A 164 16.85 -2.68 -5.03
N ILE A 165 16.75 -2.46 -3.72
CA ILE A 165 16.64 -1.13 -3.12
C ILE A 165 17.74 -0.90 -2.11
N GLY A 166 18.16 0.35 -1.94
CA GLY A 166 19.10 0.75 -0.91
C GLY A 166 19.09 2.26 -0.69
N ARG A 167 19.70 2.71 0.39
CA ARG A 167 19.78 4.13 0.74
C ARG A 167 20.99 4.75 0.04
N SER A 168 20.80 5.75 -0.83
CA SER A 168 21.92 6.46 -1.46
C SER A 168 22.80 7.15 -0.42
N MET A 169 24.12 7.01 -0.62
CA MET A 169 25.19 7.65 0.15
C MET A 169 26.06 8.56 -0.75
N GLY A 170 25.63 8.80 -1.99
CA GLY A 170 26.38 9.52 -3.02
C GLY A 170 26.31 8.81 -4.38
N PRO A 171 26.90 9.39 -5.44
CA PRO A 171 26.84 8.82 -6.78
C PRO A 171 27.35 7.38 -6.82
N GLY A 172 26.47 6.44 -7.17
CA GLY A 172 26.79 5.01 -7.28
C GLY A 172 27.01 4.26 -5.96
N ARG A 173 26.81 4.89 -4.79
CA ARG A 173 27.05 4.26 -3.47
C ARG A 173 25.74 4.11 -2.70
N TYR A 174 25.47 2.91 -2.20
CA TYR A 174 24.24 2.59 -1.48
C TYR A 174 24.51 1.77 -0.22
N ALA A 175 23.80 2.08 0.86
CA ALA A 175 23.80 1.35 2.12
C ALA A 175 22.46 0.61 2.33
N HIS A 176 22.44 -0.39 3.22
CA HIS A 176 21.22 -1.15 3.59
C HIS A 176 20.48 -1.78 2.39
N ALA A 177 21.24 -2.26 1.39
CA ALA A 177 20.66 -2.82 0.19
C ALA A 177 19.86 -4.12 0.49
N ARG A 178 18.67 -4.27 -0.09
CA ARG A 178 17.81 -5.47 0.01
C ARG A 178 17.00 -5.72 -1.26
N CYS A 179 16.55 -6.95 -1.46
CA CYS A 179 15.63 -7.30 -2.54
C CYS A 179 14.19 -7.39 -2.08
N VAL A 180 13.30 -6.98 -2.98
CA VAL A 180 11.85 -7.09 -2.84
C VAL A 180 11.33 -7.88 -4.04
N GLY A 181 10.70 -9.02 -3.78
CA GLY A 181 9.98 -9.76 -4.80
C GLY A 181 8.59 -9.16 -4.98
N LEU A 182 8.19 -8.90 -6.22
CA LEU A 182 6.88 -8.34 -6.58
C LEU A 182 6.19 -9.24 -7.61
N ALA A 183 4.86 -9.31 -7.54
CA ALA A 183 3.99 -9.81 -8.58
C ALA A 183 3.17 -8.63 -9.10
N VAL A 184 3.06 -8.51 -10.42
CA VAL A 184 2.33 -7.45 -11.09
C VAL A 184 1.35 -8.07 -12.06
N ARG A 185 0.08 -7.67 -11.96
CA ARG A 185 -0.99 -8.10 -12.87
C ARG A 185 -1.77 -6.86 -13.28
N GLY A 186 -1.70 -6.48 -14.56
CA GLY A 186 -2.32 -5.23 -15.00
C GLY A 186 -1.72 -4.01 -14.27
N ALA A 187 -2.54 -3.34 -13.46
CA ALA A 187 -2.13 -2.20 -12.62
C ALA A 187 -1.78 -2.60 -11.17
N ASP A 188 -1.96 -3.87 -10.81
CA ASP A 188 -1.87 -4.35 -9.44
C ASP A 188 -0.44 -4.72 -9.11
N VAL A 189 0.06 -4.36 -7.91
CA VAL A 189 1.40 -4.73 -7.45
C VAL A 189 1.31 -5.38 -6.07
N SER A 190 1.63 -6.67 -6.02
CA SER A 190 1.69 -7.46 -4.79
C SER A 190 3.13 -7.72 -4.37
N VAL A 191 3.45 -7.53 -3.09
CA VAL A 191 4.76 -7.91 -2.53
C VAL A 191 4.75 -9.41 -2.22
N LEU A 192 5.63 -10.17 -2.85
CA LEU A 192 5.70 -11.64 -2.75
C LEU A 192 6.57 -12.13 -1.59
N SER A 193 7.69 -11.47 -1.30
CA SER A 193 8.62 -11.91 -0.25
C SER A 193 9.63 -10.83 0.19
N TYR A 194 10.15 -10.97 1.40
CA TYR A 194 11.37 -10.34 1.90
C TYR A 194 12.46 -11.41 1.93
N THR A 195 13.34 -11.46 0.93
CA THR A 195 14.40 -12.47 0.87
C THR A 195 15.71 -11.83 0.44
N ALA A 196 16.84 -12.35 0.95
CA ALA A 196 18.17 -11.95 0.49
C ALA A 196 18.32 -12.29 -1.01
N CYS A 197 18.94 -11.40 -1.77
CA CYS A 197 19.11 -11.54 -3.21
C CYS A 197 20.14 -12.66 -3.52
N GLU A 198 19.71 -13.83 -4.01
CA GLU A 198 20.67 -14.91 -4.36
C GLU A 198 21.51 -14.64 -5.62
N SER A 199 21.32 -13.53 -6.31
CA SER A 199 22.16 -13.15 -7.45
C SER A 199 22.23 -11.65 -7.61
N ILE A 200 23.29 -11.06 -7.07
CA ILE A 200 23.81 -9.77 -7.54
C ILE A 200 25.30 -10.03 -7.81
N PRO A 201 25.85 -9.86 -9.03
CA PRO A 201 27.28 -9.65 -9.18
C PRO A 201 27.66 -8.43 -8.34
N PRO A 202 28.76 -8.46 -7.57
CA PRO A 202 28.98 -7.55 -6.46
C PRO A 202 28.85 -6.09 -6.90
N VAL A 203 27.74 -5.45 -6.51
CA VAL A 203 27.72 -4.00 -6.36
C VAL A 203 28.72 -3.72 -5.24
N GLU A 204 29.57 -2.70 -5.35
CA GLU A 204 30.45 -2.28 -4.25
C GLU A 204 29.59 -1.85 -3.07
N LEU A 205 29.24 -2.83 -2.23
CA LEU A 205 28.54 -2.63 -0.98
C LEU A 205 29.54 -2.00 -0.04
N VAL A 206 29.37 -0.70 0.21
CA VAL A 206 30.12 -0.04 1.27
C VAL A 206 29.63 -0.66 2.58
N SER A 207 30.52 -1.44 3.22
CA SER A 207 30.26 -1.99 4.54
C SER A 207 30.21 -0.85 5.57
N PRO A 208 29.36 -0.94 6.61
CA PRO A 208 29.25 0.10 7.64
C PRO A 208 30.58 0.33 8.37
#